data_AF-A0AAU9WLV7-F1
#
_entry.id   AF-A0AAU9WLV7-F1
#
_cell.length_a   1.000
_cell.length_b   1.000
_cell.length_c   1.000
_cell.angle_alpha   90.00
_cell.angle_beta   90.00
_cell.angle_gamma   90.00
#
_symmetry.space_group_name_H-M   'P 1'
#
loop_
_entity.id
_entity.type
_entity.pdbx_description
1 polymer ?
#
loop_
_entity_poly.entity_id
_entity_poly.type
_entity_poly.pdbx_seq_one_letter_code
_entity_poly.pdbx_strand_id
1 'polypeptide(L)'
;MLLLPLLVSFPLLFNLMFAMQNSALYRSPTSDLSFGNFKRDPFHYLWAEKLSSSMMRDQLDCGFLCVGEPNCYSFNMAAYPDSKGLYLCELLATDKYREAEKVHANATFHHCSPSSPCESAPCKNGGVCVPEYERNSYHCE
;
A
#
# COMPACT_ATOMS: atom_id res chain seq x y z
N MET A 1 27.29 -39.21 13.92
CA MET A 1 25.83 -39.27 13.70
C MET A 1 25.19 -38.63 14.92
N LEU A 2 24.71 -37.38 14.92
CA LEU A 2 23.70 -36.77 14.05
C LEU A 2 23.91 -35.24 14.05
N LEU A 3 24.04 -34.61 12.88
CA LEU A 3 23.99 -33.16 12.69
C LEU A 3 23.11 -32.85 11.48
N LEU A 4 21.81 -33.04 11.62
CA LEU A 4 20.79 -32.49 10.72
C LEU A 4 19.55 -32.19 11.59
N PRO A 5 19.32 -30.92 11.93
CA PRO A 5 18.19 -30.24 11.28
C PRO A 5 18.45 -28.74 11.10
N LEU A 6 19.30 -28.34 10.16
CA LEU A 6 19.46 -26.93 9.76
C LEU A 6 19.18 -26.67 8.28
N LEU A 7 18.89 -27.71 7.49
CA LEU A 7 18.71 -27.60 6.04
C LEU A 7 17.23 -27.59 5.59
N VAL A 8 16.28 -27.78 6.50
CA VAL A 8 14.84 -27.84 6.16
C VAL A 8 14.13 -26.50 6.32
N SER A 9 14.77 -25.50 6.95
CA SER A 9 14.22 -24.15 7.13
C SER A 9 14.50 -23.20 5.95
N PHE A 10 15.43 -23.54 5.07
CA PHE A 10 15.84 -22.72 3.93
C PHE A 10 14.76 -22.51 2.84
N PRO A 11 13.98 -23.51 2.39
CA PRO A 11 13.03 -23.31 1.30
C PRO A 11 11.83 -22.45 1.71
N LEU A 12 11.36 -22.56 2.96
CA LEU A 12 10.21 -21.77 3.45
C LEU A 12 10.58 -20.29 3.59
N LEU A 13 11.74 -20.00 4.20
CA LEU A 13 12.26 -18.64 4.30
C LEU A 13 12.55 -18.05 2.91
N PHE A 14 13.08 -18.84 1.98
CA PHE A 14 13.32 -18.41 0.60
C PHE A 14 12.03 -18.12 -0.16
N ASN A 15 11.01 -18.98 -0.09
CA ASN A 15 9.71 -18.72 -0.72
C ASN A 15 9.02 -17.49 -0.13
N LEU A 16 9.12 -17.28 1.18
CA LEU A 16 8.63 -16.06 1.84
C LEU A 16 9.39 -14.83 1.34
N MET A 17 10.73 -14.88 1.27
CA MET A 17 11.53 -13.79 0.71
C MET A 17 11.12 -13.48 -0.74
N PHE A 18 10.87 -14.51 -1.57
CA PHE A 18 10.39 -14.34 -2.94
C PHE A 18 8.99 -13.73 -3.04
N ALA A 19 8.05 -14.15 -2.20
CA ALA A 19 6.71 -13.59 -2.15
C ALA A 19 6.75 -12.11 -1.73
N MET A 20 7.57 -11.77 -0.74
CA MET A 20 7.75 -10.40 -0.24
C MET A 20 8.45 -9.49 -1.26
N GLN A 21 9.30 -10.06 -2.12
CA GLN A 21 10.02 -9.31 -3.14
C GLN A 21 9.16 -9.02 -4.39
N ASN A 22 8.10 -9.81 -4.60
CA ASN A 22 7.20 -9.69 -5.76
C ASN A 22 5.82 -9.11 -5.41
N SER A 23 5.57 -8.71 -4.16
CA SER A 23 4.31 -8.11 -3.74
C SER A 23 4.51 -6.64 -3.37
N ALA A 24 3.59 -5.78 -3.80
CA ALA A 24 3.52 -4.40 -3.34
C ALA A 24 2.71 -4.26 -2.04
N LEU A 25 1.72 -5.13 -1.83
CA LEU A 25 0.95 -5.22 -0.60
C LEU A 25 0.63 -6.70 -0.38
N TYR A 26 1.07 -7.24 0.73
CA TYR A 26 0.89 -8.63 1.10
C TYR A 26 0.36 -8.72 2.54
N ARG A 27 -0.69 -9.50 2.73
CA ARG A 27 -1.29 -9.80 4.02
C ARG A 27 -1.44 -11.31 4.15
N SER A 28 -0.72 -11.91 5.08
CA SER A 28 -0.83 -13.36 5.29
C SER A 28 -2.20 -13.70 5.89
N PRO A 29 -2.94 -14.67 5.33
CA PRO A 29 -4.21 -15.12 5.90
C PRO A 29 -4.02 -16.00 7.14
N THR A 30 -2.79 -16.48 7.42
CA THR A 30 -2.52 -17.49 8.46
C THR A 30 -1.48 -17.04 9.49
N SER A 31 -0.90 -15.85 9.34
CA SER A 31 0.09 -15.30 10.27
C SER A 31 -0.01 -13.78 10.33
N ASP A 32 0.60 -13.18 11.34
CA ASP A 32 0.66 -11.71 11.48
C ASP A 32 1.68 -11.07 10.51
N LEU A 33 2.26 -11.83 9.59
CA LEU A 33 3.21 -11.31 8.62
C LEU A 33 2.47 -10.54 7.53
N SER A 34 2.67 -9.23 7.51
CA SER A 34 2.14 -8.35 6.48
C SER A 34 3.18 -7.32 6.08
N PHE A 35 3.12 -6.86 4.83
CA PHE A 35 4.06 -5.89 4.27
C PHE A 35 3.38 -5.02 3.22
N GLY A 36 3.79 -3.76 3.12
CA GLY A 36 3.33 -2.85 2.10
C GLY A 36 4.44 -1.91 1.65
N ASN A 37 4.63 -1.81 0.34
CA ASN A 37 5.55 -0.92 -0.34
C ASN A 37 4.76 0.22 -1.00
N PHE A 38 4.53 1.30 -0.24
CA PHE A 38 3.77 2.45 -0.69
C PHE A 38 4.65 3.50 -1.37
N LYS A 39 4.20 3.98 -2.52
CA LYS A 39 4.77 5.14 -3.20
C LYS A 39 3.97 6.38 -2.82
N ARG A 40 4.69 7.44 -2.45
CA ARG A 40 4.12 8.74 -2.14
C ARG A 40 4.00 9.59 -3.41
N ASP A 41 2.82 10.15 -3.62
CA ASP A 41 2.54 11.23 -4.54
C ASP A 41 2.44 12.54 -3.75
N PRO A 42 3.50 13.38 -3.77
CA PRO A 42 3.54 14.62 -3.00
C PRO A 42 2.44 15.58 -3.46
N PHE A 43 1.84 16.30 -2.50
CA PHE A 43 0.83 17.33 -2.74
C PHE A 43 -0.35 16.86 -3.61
N HIS A 44 -0.80 15.63 -3.40
CA HIS A 44 -1.97 15.05 -4.02
C HIS A 44 -2.91 14.48 -2.96
N TYR A 45 -4.19 14.38 -3.32
CA TYR A 45 -5.24 13.82 -2.48
C TYR A 45 -6.20 12.99 -3.33
N LEU A 46 -6.54 11.79 -2.87
CA LEU A 46 -7.59 10.97 -3.46
C LEU A 46 -8.93 11.22 -2.76
N TRP A 47 -9.89 11.77 -3.49
CA TRP A 47 -11.24 12.08 -2.99
C TRP A 47 -12.14 10.84 -2.99
N ALA A 48 -11.83 9.89 -2.11
CA ALA A 48 -12.59 8.65 -1.94
C ALA A 48 -13.20 8.52 -0.53
N GLU A 49 -14.08 7.55 -0.34
CA GLU A 49 -14.62 7.20 0.98
C GLU A 49 -13.50 6.70 1.91
N LYS A 50 -13.50 7.24 3.13
CA LYS A 50 -12.50 6.94 4.15
C LYS A 50 -12.98 5.75 4.99
N LEU A 51 -12.12 4.75 5.13
CA LEU A 51 -12.34 3.66 6.08
C LEU A 51 -12.19 4.17 7.51
N SER A 52 -11.17 4.98 7.75
CA SER A 52 -10.88 5.57 9.06
C SER A 52 -10.02 6.81 8.94
N SER A 53 -9.95 7.58 10.01
CA SER A 53 -9.07 8.73 10.13
C SER A 53 -8.46 8.78 11.53
N SER A 54 -7.16 9.05 11.62
CA SER A 54 -6.42 8.95 12.88
C SER A 54 -5.20 9.89 12.89
N MET A 55 -4.78 10.30 14.08
CA MET A 55 -3.64 11.21 14.27
C MET A 55 -2.39 10.42 14.64
N MET A 56 -1.29 10.61 13.91
CA MET A 56 -0.05 9.84 14.04
C MET A 56 1.16 10.73 14.33
N ARG A 57 2.13 10.20 15.07
CA ARG A 57 3.41 10.90 15.31
C ARG A 57 4.38 10.72 14.16
N ASP A 58 4.50 9.48 13.66
CA ASP A 58 5.36 9.16 12.53
C ASP A 58 4.53 9.03 11.24
N GLN A 59 5.13 9.42 10.11
CA GLN A 59 4.51 9.24 8.79
C GLN A 59 4.48 7.78 8.33
N LEU A 60 5.38 6.95 8.86
CA LEU A 60 5.41 5.52 8.60
C LEU A 60 4.25 4.77 9.27
N ASP A 61 3.76 5.27 10.42
CA ASP A 61 2.65 4.66 11.17
C ASP A 61 1.38 4.52 10.32
N CYS A 62 1.11 5.50 9.44
CA CYS A 62 -0.05 5.47 8.55
C CYS A 62 0.02 4.29 7.56
N GLY A 63 1.21 3.98 7.04
CA GLY A 63 1.43 2.83 6.17
C GLY A 63 1.21 1.51 6.92
N PHE A 64 1.72 1.39 8.15
CA PHE A 64 1.50 0.20 8.98
C PHE A 64 0.03 -0.03 9.32
N LEU A 65 -0.72 1.05 9.60
CA LEU A 65 -2.17 0.96 9.81
C LEU A 65 -2.90 0.48 8.56
N CYS A 66 -2.51 0.98 7.37
CA CYS A 66 -3.08 0.48 6.13
C CYS A 66 -2.76 -1.00 5.91
N VAL A 67 -1.53 -1.43 6.16
CA VAL A 67 -1.14 -2.85 6.06
C VAL A 67 -1.97 -3.72 6.99
N GLY A 68 -2.23 -3.27 8.22
CA GLY A 68 -3.04 -3.98 9.20
C GLY A 68 -4.55 -3.95 8.96
N GLU A 69 -5.07 -2.99 8.19
CA GLU A 69 -6.49 -2.89 7.83
C GLU A 69 -6.76 -3.68 6.53
N PRO A 70 -7.52 -4.81 6.58
CA PRO A 70 -7.71 -5.68 5.43
C PRO A 70 -8.31 -4.97 4.20
N ASN A 71 -9.16 -3.97 4.42
CA ASN A 71 -9.83 -3.25 3.34
C ASN A 71 -9.04 -2.05 2.83
N CYS A 72 -7.90 -1.71 3.44
CA CYS A 72 -7.12 -0.54 3.03
C CYS A 72 -6.28 -0.86 1.79
N TYR A 73 -6.40 -0.03 0.76
CA TYR A 73 -5.59 -0.13 -0.45
C TYR A 73 -4.72 1.10 -0.69
N SER A 74 -5.02 2.23 -0.05
CA SER A 74 -4.19 3.44 -0.09
C SER A 74 -4.53 4.34 1.09
N PHE A 75 -3.80 5.44 1.25
CA PHE A 75 -4.10 6.42 2.27
C PHE A 75 -3.75 7.85 1.84
N ASN A 76 -4.50 8.82 2.36
CA ASN A 76 -4.11 10.22 2.34
C ASN A 76 -3.44 10.57 3.67
N MET A 77 -2.38 11.35 3.61
CA MET A 77 -1.63 11.77 4.78
C MET A 77 -1.40 13.28 4.76
N ALA A 78 -1.63 13.97 5.87
CA ALA A 78 -1.32 15.39 5.97
C ALA A 78 0.16 15.63 5.66
N ALA A 79 0.44 16.62 4.81
CA ALA A 79 1.80 17.02 4.46
C ALA A 79 2.53 17.66 5.65
N TYR A 80 1.76 18.23 6.59
CA TYR A 80 2.26 18.95 7.75
C TYR A 80 1.55 18.48 9.02
N PRO A 81 2.24 18.47 10.18
CA PRO A 81 1.62 18.11 11.44
C PRO A 81 0.73 19.24 11.97
N ASP A 82 -0.19 18.89 12.87
CA ASP A 82 -0.98 19.83 13.64
C ASP A 82 -0.15 20.55 14.72
N SER A 83 -0.81 21.40 15.52
CA SER A 83 -0.15 22.14 16.61
C SER A 83 0.45 21.25 17.72
N LYS A 84 0.10 19.95 17.76
CA LYS A 84 0.63 18.96 18.70
C LYS A 84 1.74 18.10 18.06
N GLY A 85 2.13 18.39 16.82
CA GLY A 85 3.12 17.61 16.09
C GLY A 85 2.56 16.30 15.51
N LEU A 86 1.24 16.18 15.36
CA LEU A 86 0.59 14.97 14.86
C LEU A 86 0.08 15.15 13.43
N TYR A 87 0.32 14.16 12.58
CA TYR A 87 -0.17 14.12 11.21
C TYR A 87 -1.52 13.40 11.13
N LEU A 88 -2.46 13.95 10.37
CA LEU A 88 -3.69 13.25 10.03
C LEU A 88 -3.42 12.17 8.97
N CYS A 89 -3.85 10.96 9.25
CA CYS A 89 -3.82 9.80 8.35
C CYS A 89 -5.26 9.37 8.04
N GLU A 90 -5.58 9.16 6.77
CA GLU A 90 -6.91 8.75 6.30
C GLU A 90 -6.77 7.51 5.42
N LEU A 91 -7.28 6.37 5.89
CA LEU A 91 -7.22 5.09 5.16
C LEU A 91 -8.35 5.01 4.13
N LEU A 92 -8.06 4.46 2.96
CA LEU A 92 -9.00 4.42 1.82
C LEU A 92 -9.20 2.98 1.34
N ALA A 93 -10.45 2.68 0.96
CA ALA A 93 -10.87 1.38 0.42
C ALA A 93 -10.55 1.18 -1.08
N THR A 94 -9.86 2.14 -1.67
CA THR A 94 -9.52 2.18 -3.10
C THR A 94 -8.12 2.77 -3.26
N ASP A 95 -7.67 2.97 -4.49
CA ASP A 95 -6.36 3.51 -4.82
C ASP A 95 -6.43 4.44 -6.04
N LYS A 96 -5.32 5.11 -6.31
CA LYS A 96 -5.22 6.09 -7.40
C LYS A 96 -5.38 5.48 -8.80
N TYR A 97 -5.25 4.17 -8.98
CA TYR A 97 -5.32 3.54 -10.29
C TYR A 97 -6.76 3.20 -10.66
N ARG A 98 -7.55 2.75 -9.67
CA ARG A 98 -8.99 2.48 -9.80
C ARG A 98 -9.82 3.75 -9.93
N GLU A 99 -9.38 4.84 -9.30
CA GLU A 99 -10.14 6.09 -9.15
C GLU A 99 -9.29 7.29 -9.57
N ALA A 100 -8.58 7.17 -10.70
CA ALA A 100 -7.58 8.14 -11.15
C ALA A 100 -8.14 9.55 -11.35
N GLU A 101 -9.39 9.66 -11.77
CA GLU A 101 -10.09 10.92 -11.96
C GLU A 101 -10.40 11.65 -10.64
N LYS A 102 -10.38 10.95 -9.50
CA LYS A 102 -10.60 11.51 -8.16
C LYS A 102 -9.30 11.94 -7.48
N VAL A 103 -8.16 11.79 -8.15
CA VAL A 103 -6.85 12.22 -7.66
C VAL A 103 -6.59 13.66 -8.12
N HIS A 104 -6.40 14.55 -7.16
CA HIS A 104 -6.20 15.97 -7.45
C HIS A 104 -5.05 16.56 -6.65
N ALA A 105 -4.45 17.62 -7.18
CA ALA A 105 -3.46 18.41 -6.46
C ALA A 105 -4.07 18.95 -5.15
N ASN A 106 -3.31 18.85 -4.06
CA ASN A 106 -3.72 19.30 -2.75
C ASN A 106 -2.48 19.76 -1.97
N ALA A 107 -2.45 21.02 -1.55
CA ALA A 107 -1.29 21.60 -0.90
C ALA A 107 -1.04 21.09 0.53
N THR A 108 -2.02 20.43 1.17
CA THR A 108 -1.97 20.02 2.57
C THR A 108 -1.90 18.53 2.78
N PHE A 109 -1.93 17.71 1.72
CA PHE A 109 -1.87 16.26 1.81
C PHE A 109 -0.89 15.63 0.83
N HIS A 110 -0.52 14.39 1.12
CA HIS A 110 0.16 13.47 0.23
C HIS A 110 -0.75 12.26 0.06
N HIS A 111 -0.81 11.73 -1.16
CA HIS A 111 -1.48 10.48 -1.42
C HIS A 111 -0.44 9.37 -1.48
N CYS A 112 -0.74 8.21 -0.92
CA CYS A 112 0.16 7.06 -0.91
C CYS A 112 -0.60 5.81 -1.36
N SER A 113 -0.18 5.22 -2.48
CA SER A 113 -0.70 3.95 -2.99
C SER A 113 0.43 2.91 -3.07
N PRO A 114 0.15 1.60 -2.95
CA PRO A 114 1.15 0.58 -3.20
C PRO A 114 1.73 0.71 -4.60
N SER A 115 3.01 0.35 -4.74
CA SER A 115 3.67 0.32 -6.04
C SER A 115 2.93 -0.60 -7.01
N SER A 116 2.78 -0.20 -8.26
CA SER A 116 2.05 -1.00 -9.25
C SER A 116 2.57 -0.74 -10.68
N PRO A 117 2.51 -1.74 -11.58
CA PRO A 117 2.74 -1.52 -13.00
C PRO A 117 1.75 -0.52 -13.64
N CYS A 118 0.60 -0.27 -13.00
CA CYS A 118 -0.38 0.72 -13.46
C CYS A 118 0.18 2.16 -13.54
N GLU A 119 1.30 2.45 -12.89
CA GLU A 119 2.01 3.74 -13.02
C GLU A 119 2.41 4.06 -14.47
N SER A 120 2.59 3.05 -15.31
CA SER A 120 2.91 3.21 -16.73
C SER A 120 1.70 3.50 -17.61
N ALA A 121 0.49 3.59 -17.03
CA ALA A 121 -0.79 3.68 -17.72
C ALA A 121 -0.92 2.64 -18.86
N PRO A 122 -0.80 1.33 -18.56
CA PRO A 122 -0.71 0.29 -19.57
C PRO A 122 -2.02 0.03 -20.33
N CYS A 123 -3.15 0.39 -19.74
CA CYS A 123 -4.47 0.19 -20.32
C CYS A 123 -4.78 1.24 -21.39
N LYS A 124 -5.24 0.78 -22.56
CA LYS A 124 -5.52 1.64 -23.72
C LYS A 124 -7.00 2.01 -23.77
N ASN A 125 -7.32 3.00 -24.61
CA ASN A 125 -8.70 3.44 -24.89
C ASN A 125 -9.49 3.89 -23.66
N GLY A 126 -8.80 4.41 -22.63
CA GLY A 126 -9.44 4.86 -21.39
C GLY A 126 -9.84 3.74 -20.45
N GLY A 127 -9.38 2.50 -20.66
CA GLY A 127 -9.62 1.40 -19.73
C GLY A 127 -8.99 1.65 -18.35
N VAL A 128 -9.66 1.16 -17.30
CA VAL A 128 -9.21 1.34 -15.91
C VAL A 128 -8.15 0.30 -15.62
N CYS A 129 -7.00 0.74 -15.07
CA CYS A 129 -5.96 -0.18 -14.65
C CYS A 129 -6.23 -0.65 -13.23
N VAL A 130 -6.48 -1.94 -13.09
CA VAL A 130 -6.76 -2.58 -11.81
C VAL A 130 -5.51 -3.31 -11.30
N PRO A 131 -4.89 -2.84 -10.22
CA PRO A 131 -3.68 -3.45 -9.68
C PRO A 131 -3.96 -4.75 -8.92
N GLU A 132 -3.05 -5.70 -9.05
CA GLU A 132 -3.01 -6.96 -8.32
C GLU A 132 -1.77 -6.98 -7.41
N TYR A 133 -1.88 -6.37 -6.24
CA TYR A 133 -0.72 -6.03 -5.41
C TYR A 133 0.08 -7.22 -4.87
N GLU A 134 -0.55 -8.37 -4.65
CA GLU A 134 0.14 -9.60 -4.19
C GLU A 134 1.02 -10.23 -5.28
N ARG A 135 0.72 -9.94 -6.55
CA ARG A 135 1.45 -10.50 -7.70
C ARG A 135 2.27 -9.45 -8.43
N ASN A 136 2.17 -8.19 -8.00
CA ASN A 136 2.72 -7.03 -8.68
C ASN A 136 2.37 -7.04 -10.19
N SER A 137 1.12 -7.39 -10.48
CA SER A 137 0.52 -7.41 -11.82
C SER A 137 -0.66 -6.44 -11.90
N TYR A 138 -1.34 -6.45 -13.03
CA TYR A 138 -2.55 -5.66 -13.27
C TYR A 138 -3.41 -6.37 -14.31
N HIS A 139 -4.68 -5.99 -14.36
CA HIS A 139 -5.54 -6.19 -15.52
C HIS A 139 -6.21 -4.88 -15.91
N CYS A 140 -6.77 -4.84 -17.11
CA CYS A 140 -7.51 -3.69 -17.61
C CYS A 140 -9.00 -4.03 -17.64
N GLU A 141 -9.81 -3.11 -17.14
CA GLU A 141 -11.27 -3.11 -17.28
C GLU A 141 -11.72 -2.17 -18.41
#